data_AF-A0A7R9ADF3-F1
#
_entry.id   AF-A0A7R9ADF3-F1
#
_cell.length_a   1.000
_cell.length_b   1.000
_cell.length_c   1.000
_cell.angle_alpha   90.00
_cell.angle_beta   90.00
_cell.angle_gamma   90.00
#
_symmetry.space_group_name_H-M   'P 1'
#
loop_
_entity.id
_entity.type
_entity.pdbx_description
1 polymer ?
#
loop_
_entity_poly.entity_id
_entity_poly.type
_entity_poly.pdbx_seq_one_letter_code
_entity_poly.pdbx_strand_id
1 'polypeptide(L)'
;HSLLGDEVEARKRGTEEISNQSSVPQLLSRIAELQERIRILEAKRSNSNCQEDDDHAAISPLKSEVSRLRLQVLERDGQMSELRDRYAKHRAVLTENWRRAENEVARLDHTMDRVLLGLQSSPEAVASSPGLKNLLEELAGTRGGIGNSYNGNKMAGWSPKRWTNGTIDEAAEIETIIE
;
A
#
# COMPACT_ATOMS: atom_id res chain seq x y z
N HIS A 1 -93.77 -24.38 57.61
CA HIS A 1 -93.64 -23.22 56.71
C HIS A 1 -92.43 -22.32 57.08
N SER A 2 -91.24 -22.88 57.39
CA SER A 2 -90.05 -22.09 57.77
C SER A 2 -88.74 -22.75 57.33
N LEU A 3 -88.63 -23.15 56.05
CA LEU A 3 -87.41 -23.77 55.52
C LEU A 3 -87.11 -23.40 54.05
N LEU A 4 -87.78 -22.37 53.53
CA LEU A 4 -87.62 -21.86 52.15
C LEU A 4 -87.22 -20.37 52.12
N GLY A 5 -87.08 -19.72 53.27
CA GLY A 5 -86.73 -18.30 53.38
C GLY A 5 -85.23 -18.02 53.30
N ASP A 6 -84.40 -18.93 53.80
CA ASP A 6 -82.96 -18.67 53.98
C ASP A 6 -82.12 -18.99 52.72
N GLU A 7 -82.64 -19.80 51.81
CA GLU A 7 -81.94 -20.22 50.59
C GLU A 7 -82.06 -19.17 49.45
N VAL A 8 -83.10 -18.33 49.50
CA VAL A 8 -83.31 -17.23 48.54
C VAL A 8 -82.46 -16.00 48.90
N GLU A 9 -82.22 -15.78 50.19
CA GLU A 9 -81.37 -14.71 50.72
C GLU A 9 -79.87 -14.98 50.48
N ALA A 10 -79.44 -16.25 50.48
CA ALA A 10 -78.06 -16.63 50.14
C ALA A 10 -77.75 -16.46 48.63
N ARG A 11 -78.72 -16.70 47.75
CA ARG A 11 -78.55 -16.46 46.30
C ARG A 11 -78.53 -14.99 45.91
N LYS A 12 -79.09 -14.11 46.75
CA LYS A 12 -79.05 -12.65 46.53
C LYS A 12 -77.75 -12.01 47.03
N ARG A 13 -77.13 -12.58 48.07
CA ARG A 13 -75.79 -12.17 48.54
C ARG A 13 -74.64 -12.72 47.69
N GLY A 14 -74.82 -13.89 47.05
CA GLY A 14 -73.78 -14.51 46.20
C GLY A 14 -73.50 -13.82 44.86
N THR A 15 -74.27 -12.78 44.48
CA THR A 15 -74.08 -12.04 43.22
C THR A 15 -73.51 -10.63 43.39
N GLU A 16 -73.33 -10.14 44.62
CA GLU A 16 -72.87 -8.77 44.88
C GLU A 16 -71.41 -8.69 45.38
N GLU A 17 -70.74 -9.82 45.62
CA GLU A 17 -69.33 -9.87 46.04
C GLU A 17 -68.39 -10.45 44.97
N ILE A 18 -68.63 -10.10 43.71
CA ILE A 18 -67.51 -10.02 42.76
C ILE A 18 -67.10 -8.55 42.72
N SER A 19 -66.29 -8.19 43.71
CA SER A 19 -65.42 -7.01 43.72
C SER A 19 -64.39 -7.14 42.59
N ASN A 20 -64.86 -7.06 41.36
CA ASN A 20 -64.05 -6.89 40.17
C ASN A 20 -63.69 -5.40 40.12
N GLN A 21 -62.58 -5.04 40.75
CA GLN A 21 -62.02 -3.67 40.80
C GLN A 21 -61.63 -3.08 39.43
N SER A 22 -62.14 -3.61 38.32
CA SER A 22 -62.00 -3.01 36.99
C SER A 22 -63.36 -2.99 36.32
N SER A 23 -63.93 -1.79 36.20
CA SER A 23 -65.18 -1.57 35.49
C SER A 23 -64.98 -1.89 34.00
N VAL A 24 -65.93 -2.55 33.34
CA VAL A 24 -65.82 -2.93 31.90
C VAL A 24 -65.29 -1.79 31.00
N PRO A 25 -65.72 -0.51 31.17
CA PRO A 25 -65.12 0.64 30.49
C PRO A 25 -63.60 0.81 30.67
N GLN A 26 -63.04 0.52 31.84
CA GLN A 26 -61.61 0.62 32.13
C GLN A 26 -60.83 -0.48 31.40
N LEU A 27 -61.38 -1.69 31.33
CA LEU A 27 -60.80 -2.79 30.55
C LEU A 27 -60.79 -2.47 29.05
N LEU A 28 -61.89 -1.91 28.52
CA LEU A 28 -61.97 -1.47 27.13
C LEU A 28 -60.94 -0.37 26.81
N SER A 29 -60.78 0.60 27.72
CA SER A 29 -59.76 1.65 27.57
C SER A 29 -58.34 1.07 27.58
N ARG A 30 -58.07 0.08 28.44
CA ARG A 30 -56.77 -0.59 28.50
C ARG A 30 -56.49 -1.42 27.24
N ILE A 31 -57.51 -2.09 26.70
CA ILE A 31 -57.40 -2.82 25.43
C ILE A 31 -57.04 -1.87 24.30
N ALA A 32 -57.71 -0.71 24.20
CA ALA A 32 -57.41 0.29 23.17
C ALA A 32 -55.97 0.84 23.28
N GLU A 33 -55.51 1.12 24.50
CA GLU A 33 -54.13 1.58 24.75
C GLU A 33 -53.09 0.52 24.36
N LEU A 34 -53.33 -0.75 24.69
CA LEU A 34 -52.44 -1.85 24.33
C LEU A 34 -52.43 -2.10 22.83
N GLN A 35 -53.57 -1.98 22.15
CA GLN A 35 -53.66 -2.08 20.69
C GLN A 35 -52.85 -0.98 20.01
N GLU A 36 -52.93 0.26 20.49
CA GLU A 36 -52.14 1.34 19.93
C GLU A 36 -50.64 1.15 20.20
N ARG A 37 -50.28 0.65 21.39
CA ARG A 37 -48.88 0.33 21.71
C ARG A 37 -48.33 -0.80 20.83
N ILE A 38 -49.13 -1.82 20.53
CA ILE A 38 -48.76 -2.88 19.59
C ILE A 38 -48.51 -2.28 18.20
N ARG A 39 -49.43 -1.44 17.72
CA ARG A 39 -49.29 -0.77 16.41
C ARG A 39 -48.00 0.05 16.30
N ILE A 40 -47.67 0.83 17.33
CA ILE A 40 -46.44 1.63 17.37
C ILE A 40 -45.20 0.72 17.37
N LEU A 41 -45.23 -0.39 18.12
CA LEU A 41 -44.13 -1.33 18.19
C LEU A 41 -43.93 -2.08 16.87
N GLU A 42 -45.01 -2.46 16.20
CA GLU A 42 -44.97 -3.06 14.85
C GLU A 42 -44.38 -2.09 13.83
N ALA A 43 -44.82 -0.84 13.82
CA ALA A 43 -44.26 0.18 12.93
C ALA A 43 -42.76 0.42 13.18
N LYS A 44 -42.34 0.47 14.46
CA LYS A 44 -40.93 0.58 14.82
C LYS A 44 -40.12 -0.63 14.36
N ARG A 45 -40.64 -1.84 14.55
CA ARG A 45 -40.00 -3.08 14.11
C ARG A 45 -39.84 -3.11 12.59
N SER A 46 -40.88 -2.75 11.84
CA SER A 46 -40.81 -2.64 10.38
C SER A 46 -39.74 -1.63 9.94
N ASN A 47 -39.66 -0.47 10.60
CA ASN A 47 -38.64 0.54 10.27
C ASN A 47 -37.21 0.06 10.60
N SER A 48 -37.01 -0.63 11.73
CA SER A 48 -35.72 -1.23 12.08
C SER A 48 -35.28 -2.30 11.08
N ASN A 49 -36.19 -3.19 10.66
CA ASN A 49 -35.88 -4.21 9.66
C ASN A 49 -35.50 -3.59 8.31
N CYS A 50 -36.23 -2.57 7.84
CA CYS A 50 -35.88 -1.88 6.59
C CYS A 50 -34.49 -1.23 6.66
N GLN A 51 -34.13 -0.64 7.80
CA GLN A 51 -32.81 -0.05 8.01
C GLN A 51 -31.69 -1.11 7.99
N GLU A 52 -31.91 -2.29 8.59
CA GLU A 52 -30.93 -3.39 8.56
C GLU A 52 -30.69 -3.92 7.14
N ASP A 53 -31.75 -4.02 6.33
CA ASP A 53 -31.65 -4.43 4.92
C ASP A 53 -30.86 -3.40 4.09
N ASP A 54 -31.09 -2.10 4.31
CA ASP A 54 -30.36 -1.02 3.66
C ASP A 54 -28.87 -1.00 4.06
N ASP A 55 -28.58 -1.20 5.35
CA ASP A 55 -27.21 -1.29 5.86
C ASP A 55 -26.48 -2.52 5.27
N HIS A 56 -27.15 -3.67 5.21
CA HIS A 56 -26.61 -4.87 4.57
C HIS A 56 -26.35 -4.67 3.07
N ALA A 57 -27.26 -4.00 2.36
CA ALA A 57 -27.11 -3.65 0.96
C ALA A 57 -25.93 -2.69 0.73
N ALA A 58 -25.64 -1.78 1.66
CA ALA A 58 -24.50 -0.87 1.59
C ALA A 58 -23.16 -1.54 1.94
N ILE A 59 -23.14 -2.50 2.87
CA ILE A 59 -21.90 -3.17 3.32
C ILE A 59 -21.33 -4.13 2.26
N SER A 60 -22.20 -4.83 1.52
CA SER A 60 -21.78 -5.81 0.50
C SER A 60 -20.85 -5.22 -0.60
N PRO A 61 -21.20 -4.11 -1.28
CA PRO A 61 -20.33 -3.50 -2.29
C PRO A 61 -19.05 -2.91 -1.69
N LEU A 62 -19.09 -2.43 -0.44
CA LEU A 62 -17.88 -1.96 0.24
C LEU A 62 -16.91 -3.10 0.52
N LYS A 63 -17.39 -4.28 0.93
CA LYS A 63 -16.54 -5.47 1.13
C LYS A 63 -15.88 -5.96 -0.16
N SER A 64 -16.63 -5.96 -1.26
CA SER A 64 -16.07 -6.35 -2.56
C SER A 64 -15.03 -5.33 -3.03
N GLU A 65 -15.29 -4.04 -2.83
CA GLU A 65 -14.36 -2.97 -3.17
C GLU A 65 -13.08 -3.02 -2.34
N VAL A 66 -13.18 -3.25 -1.02
CA VAL A 66 -12.00 -3.46 -0.15
C VAL A 66 -11.19 -4.67 -0.63
N SER A 67 -11.85 -5.77 -0.99
CA SER A 67 -11.17 -6.97 -1.50
C SER A 67 -10.45 -6.68 -2.84
N ARG A 68 -11.10 -5.94 -3.74
CA ARG A 68 -10.53 -5.51 -5.01
C ARG A 68 -9.30 -4.61 -4.81
N LEU A 69 -9.40 -3.64 -3.91
CA LEU A 69 -8.30 -2.73 -3.58
C LEU A 69 -7.12 -3.48 -2.94
N ARG A 70 -7.38 -4.43 -2.04
CA ARG A 70 -6.34 -5.30 -1.47
C ARG A 70 -5.58 -6.08 -2.55
N LEU A 71 -6.29 -6.65 -3.51
CA LEU A 71 -5.66 -7.36 -4.64
C LEU A 71 -4.81 -6.40 -5.50
N GLN A 72 -5.31 -5.18 -5.76
CA GLN A 72 -4.53 -4.17 -6.49
C GLN A 72 -3.26 -3.76 -5.76
N VAL A 73 -3.31 -3.60 -4.43
CA VAL A 73 -2.11 -3.30 -3.63
C VAL A 73 -1.10 -4.43 -3.75
N LEU A 74 -1.51 -5.69 -3.56
CA LEU A 74 -0.63 -6.85 -3.70
C LEU A 74 0.01 -6.93 -5.10
N GLU A 75 -0.77 -6.66 -6.16
CA GLU A 75 -0.25 -6.62 -7.53
C GLU A 75 0.78 -5.50 -7.71
N ARG A 76 0.49 -4.29 -7.21
CA ARG A 76 1.41 -3.15 -7.28
C ARG A 76 2.70 -3.44 -6.51
N ASP A 77 2.61 -4.06 -5.34
CA ASP A 77 3.77 -4.41 -4.53
C ASP A 77 4.64 -5.44 -5.23
N GLY A 78 4.03 -6.45 -5.88
CA GLY A 78 4.73 -7.39 -6.74
C GLY A 78 5.47 -6.70 -7.89
N GLN A 79 4.78 -5.83 -8.63
CA GLN A 79 5.38 -5.04 -9.71
C GLN A 79 6.54 -4.17 -9.22
N MET A 80 6.39 -3.56 -8.05
CA MET A 80 7.44 -2.74 -7.44
C MET A 80 8.65 -3.58 -7.02
N SER A 81 8.44 -4.78 -6.47
CA SER A 81 9.53 -5.70 -6.14
C SER A 81 10.31 -6.11 -7.38
N GLU A 82 9.63 -6.52 -8.46
CA GLU A 82 10.28 -6.87 -9.72
C GLU A 82 11.07 -5.71 -10.34
N LEU A 83 10.54 -4.48 -10.25
CA LEU A 83 11.24 -3.29 -10.71
C LEU A 83 12.49 -3.00 -9.89
N ARG A 84 12.45 -3.15 -8.56
CA ARG A 84 13.63 -3.02 -7.69
C ARG A 84 14.70 -4.04 -8.06
N ASP A 85 14.32 -5.28 -8.28
CA ASP A 85 15.25 -6.35 -8.66
C ASP A 85 15.91 -6.09 -10.02
N ARG A 86 15.11 -5.68 -11.03
CA ARG A 86 15.65 -5.31 -12.35
C ARG A 86 16.61 -4.13 -12.25
N TYR A 87 16.23 -3.10 -11.49
CA TYR A 87 17.08 -1.93 -11.27
C TYR A 87 18.40 -2.31 -10.59
N ALA A 88 18.36 -3.14 -9.56
CA ALA A 88 19.55 -3.62 -8.86
C ALA A 88 20.50 -4.39 -9.80
N LYS A 89 19.95 -5.30 -10.61
CA LYS A 89 20.71 -6.05 -11.63
C LYS A 89 21.36 -5.12 -12.66
N HIS A 90 20.59 -4.19 -13.22
CA HIS A 90 21.11 -3.25 -14.22
C HIS A 90 22.19 -2.34 -13.63
N ARG A 91 21.99 -1.85 -12.41
CA ARG A 91 22.98 -1.03 -11.70
C ARG A 91 24.28 -1.80 -11.46
N ALA A 92 24.20 -3.07 -11.06
CA ALA A 92 25.38 -3.90 -10.87
C ALA A 92 26.18 -4.07 -12.18
N VAL A 93 25.48 -4.36 -13.28
CA VAL A 93 26.10 -4.50 -14.61
C VAL A 93 26.78 -3.21 -15.06
N LEU A 94 26.10 -2.07 -14.93
CA LEU A 94 26.66 -0.78 -15.32
C LEU A 94 27.87 -0.39 -14.46
N THR A 95 27.82 -0.67 -13.16
CA THR A 95 28.94 -0.41 -12.24
C THR A 95 30.16 -1.25 -12.62
N GLU A 96 29.96 -2.52 -12.93
CA GLU A 96 31.04 -3.42 -13.33
C GLU A 96 31.59 -3.04 -14.72
N ASN A 97 30.74 -2.68 -15.68
CA ASN A 97 31.19 -2.22 -17.00
C ASN A 97 31.99 -0.92 -16.89
N TRP A 98 31.54 0.03 -16.05
CA TRP A 98 32.30 1.25 -15.78
C TRP A 98 33.66 0.92 -15.18
N ARG A 99 33.72 0.04 -14.18
CA ARG A 99 34.98 -0.40 -13.57
C ARG A 99 35.92 -1.06 -14.58
N ARG A 100 35.39 -1.88 -15.50
CA ARG A 100 36.19 -2.49 -16.58
C ARG A 100 36.71 -1.45 -17.56
N ALA A 101 35.87 -0.51 -17.98
CA ALA A 101 36.28 0.57 -18.88
C ALA A 101 37.39 1.42 -18.25
N GLU A 102 37.27 1.77 -16.98
CA GLU A 102 38.29 2.54 -16.26
C GLU A 102 39.64 1.79 -16.21
N ASN A 103 39.61 0.49 -15.91
CA ASN A 103 40.82 -0.33 -15.91
C ASN A 103 41.44 -0.45 -17.30
N GLU A 104 40.61 -0.52 -18.35
CA GLU A 104 41.10 -0.61 -19.72
C GLU A 104 41.73 0.70 -20.18
N VAL A 105 41.14 1.84 -19.83
CA VAL A 105 41.75 3.16 -20.07
C VAL A 105 43.11 3.26 -19.36
N ALA A 106 43.18 2.92 -18.07
CA ALA A 106 44.45 2.93 -17.33
C ALA A 106 45.49 1.98 -17.94
N ARG A 107 45.06 0.83 -18.47
CA ARG A 107 45.93 -0.11 -19.19
C ARG A 107 46.44 0.49 -20.49
N LEU A 108 45.57 1.15 -21.26
CA LEU A 108 45.94 1.82 -22.51
C LEU A 108 46.93 2.95 -22.25
N ASP A 109 46.69 3.80 -21.25
CA ASP A 109 47.62 4.85 -20.83
C ASP A 109 49.00 4.27 -20.51
N HIS A 110 49.05 3.18 -19.72
CA HIS A 110 50.32 2.52 -19.41
C HIS A 110 51.02 1.96 -20.66
N THR A 111 50.28 1.40 -21.62
CA THR A 111 50.87 0.94 -22.89
C THR A 111 51.37 2.10 -23.75
N MET A 112 50.65 3.22 -23.78
CA MET A 112 51.08 4.42 -24.51
C MET A 112 52.38 4.97 -23.92
N ASP A 113 52.49 5.05 -22.58
CA ASP A 113 53.72 5.47 -21.91
C ASP A 113 54.90 4.57 -22.26
N ARG A 114 54.70 3.24 -22.30
CA ARG A 114 55.74 2.29 -22.68
C ARG A 114 56.18 2.46 -24.13
N VAL A 115 55.25 2.67 -25.05
CA VAL A 115 55.57 2.91 -26.46
C VAL A 115 56.32 4.23 -26.62
N LEU A 116 55.86 5.30 -25.97
CA LEU A 116 56.54 6.59 -25.98
C LEU A 116 57.98 6.48 -25.45
N LEU A 117 58.15 5.83 -24.30
CA LEU A 117 59.47 5.60 -23.71
C LEU A 117 60.37 4.77 -24.66
N GLY A 118 59.81 3.73 -25.28
CA GLY A 118 60.51 2.91 -26.25
C GLY A 118 60.98 3.70 -27.48
N LEU A 119 60.09 4.51 -28.07
CA LEU A 119 60.43 5.37 -29.20
C LEU A 119 61.47 6.43 -28.82
N GLN A 120 61.36 7.03 -27.65
CA GLN A 120 62.33 8.01 -27.14
C GLN A 120 63.71 7.39 -26.86
N SER A 121 63.75 6.12 -26.47
CA SER A 121 65.02 5.41 -26.20
C SER A 121 65.82 5.05 -27.45
N SER A 122 65.20 5.09 -28.64
CA SER A 122 65.85 4.77 -29.93
C SER A 122 65.62 5.87 -30.98
N PRO A 123 66.21 7.07 -30.79
CA PRO A 123 65.99 8.21 -31.67
C PRO A 123 66.52 7.99 -33.09
N GLU A 124 67.56 7.17 -33.27
CA GLU A 124 68.10 6.83 -34.60
C GLU A 124 67.11 6.00 -35.42
N ALA A 125 66.46 5.00 -34.82
CA ALA A 125 65.44 4.18 -35.50
C ALA A 125 64.20 5.01 -35.88
N VAL A 126 63.81 5.94 -35.00
CA VAL A 126 62.73 6.90 -35.29
C VAL A 126 63.15 7.88 -36.38
N ALA A 127 64.41 8.34 -36.41
CA ALA A 127 64.93 9.22 -37.44
C ALA A 127 64.88 8.57 -38.84
N SER A 128 65.21 7.29 -38.93
CA SER A 128 65.25 6.51 -40.18
C SER A 128 63.87 6.06 -40.68
N SER A 129 62.82 6.08 -39.84
CA SER A 129 61.48 5.62 -40.21
C SER A 129 60.44 6.75 -40.11
N PRO A 130 59.88 7.22 -41.23
CA PRO A 130 58.84 8.25 -41.20
C PRO A 130 57.56 7.80 -40.48
N GLY A 131 57.23 6.50 -40.51
CA GLY A 131 56.07 5.97 -39.78
C GLY A 131 56.22 6.05 -38.25
N LEU A 132 57.44 5.84 -37.73
CA LEU A 132 57.71 5.96 -36.30
C LEU A 132 57.71 7.42 -35.83
N LYS A 133 58.14 8.35 -36.69
CA LYS A 133 58.02 9.80 -36.46
C LYS A 133 56.57 10.23 -36.33
N ASN A 134 55.72 9.85 -37.29
CA ASN A 134 54.30 10.18 -37.26
C ASN A 134 53.63 9.60 -36.01
N LEU A 135 53.94 8.35 -35.64
CA LEU A 135 53.42 7.73 -34.43
C LEU A 135 53.85 8.47 -33.15
N LEU A 136 55.11 8.92 -33.08
CA LEU A 136 55.61 9.70 -31.96
C LEU A 136 54.89 11.06 -31.84
N GLU A 137 54.67 11.75 -32.97
CA GLU A 137 53.92 13.01 -33.02
C GLU A 137 52.45 12.83 -32.64
N GLU A 138 51.80 11.75 -33.11
CA GLU A 138 50.41 11.42 -32.75
C GLU A 138 50.26 11.07 -31.26
N LEU A 139 51.17 10.27 -30.70
CA LEU A 139 51.15 9.90 -29.27
C LEU A 139 51.53 11.08 -28.36
N ALA A 140 52.43 11.98 -28.81
CA ALA A 140 52.75 13.20 -28.07
C ALA A 140 51.62 14.24 -28.15
N GLY A 141 50.96 14.36 -29.32
CA GLY A 141 49.85 15.28 -29.55
C GLY A 141 48.57 14.86 -28.82
N THR A 142 48.29 13.56 -28.73
CA THR A 142 47.15 13.03 -27.95
C THR A 142 47.31 13.32 -26.45
N ARG A 143 48.53 13.25 -25.90
CA ARG A 143 48.80 13.63 -24.50
C ARG A 143 48.59 15.12 -24.22
N GLY A 144 48.80 15.99 -25.20
CA GLY A 144 48.59 17.44 -25.09
C GLY A 144 47.15 17.92 -25.34
N GLY A 145 46.39 17.20 -26.19
CA GLY A 145 45.03 17.58 -26.60
C GLY A 145 43.89 17.05 -25.72
N ILE A 146 44.15 16.03 -24.90
CA ILE A 146 43.12 15.35 -24.09
C ILE A 146 42.93 16.04 -22.71
N GLY A 147 43.61 17.15 -22.45
CA GLY A 147 43.42 17.96 -21.23
C GLY A 147 42.20 18.89 -21.22
N ASN A 148 41.51 19.11 -22.35
CA ASN A 148 40.52 20.20 -22.45
C ASN A 148 39.20 19.90 -23.19
N SER A 149 38.89 18.64 -23.53
CA SER A 149 37.64 18.30 -24.24
C SER A 149 36.75 17.25 -23.57
N TYR A 150 37.12 16.71 -22.40
CA TYR A 150 36.13 16.12 -21.52
C TYR A 150 35.43 17.25 -20.77
N ASN A 151 34.53 17.93 -21.48
CA ASN A 151 33.38 18.56 -20.85
C ASN A 151 32.69 17.46 -20.03
N GLY A 152 33.09 17.27 -18.77
CA GLY A 152 32.55 18.13 -17.73
C GLY A 152 31.03 18.19 -17.59
N ASN A 153 30.26 17.44 -18.38
CA ASN A 153 29.09 16.76 -17.83
C ASN A 153 29.64 15.60 -17.00
N LYS A 154 30.41 15.86 -15.93
CA LYS A 154 29.83 15.82 -14.58
C LYS A 154 28.35 15.50 -14.71
N MET A 155 28.03 14.21 -14.66
CA MET A 155 26.75 13.76 -14.17
C MET A 155 26.59 14.38 -12.77
N ALA A 156 26.19 15.65 -12.70
CA ALA A 156 25.93 16.41 -11.49
C ALA A 156 24.70 15.86 -10.73
N GLY A 157 24.26 14.64 -11.07
CA GLY A 157 23.23 13.88 -10.37
C GLY A 157 23.57 12.42 -10.11
N TRP A 158 24.68 11.86 -10.63
CA TRP A 158 25.04 10.46 -10.40
C TRP A 158 26.14 10.34 -9.35
N SER A 159 25.87 10.90 -8.17
CA SER A 159 26.39 10.27 -6.96
C SER A 159 25.58 8.98 -6.77
N PRO A 160 26.19 7.82 -6.52
CA PRO A 160 25.49 6.76 -5.83
C PRO A 160 25.23 7.30 -4.42
N LYS A 161 24.21 8.16 -4.28
CA LYS A 161 23.66 8.51 -2.98
C LYS A 161 23.43 7.15 -2.32
N ARG A 162 24.09 6.93 -1.20
CA ARG A 162 23.63 5.97 -0.22
C ARG A 162 22.26 6.51 0.17
N TRP A 163 21.22 6.12 -0.57
CA TRP A 163 19.85 6.24 -0.10
C TRP A 163 19.85 5.28 1.07
N THR A 164 20.20 5.81 2.25
CA THR A 164 19.99 5.16 3.52
C THR A 164 18.54 4.72 3.55
N ASN A 165 18.33 3.53 4.09
CA ASN A 165 17.06 2.83 4.31
C ASN A 165 15.96 3.67 5.03
N GLY A 166 15.58 4.84 4.53
CA GLY A 166 14.27 5.42 4.78
C GLY A 166 13.38 4.87 3.68
N THR A 167 12.47 3.93 3.90
CA THR A 167 11.51 3.84 4.99
C THR A 167 11.32 2.35 5.29
N ILE A 168 12.09 1.79 6.23
CA ILE A 168 11.89 0.41 6.69
C ILE A 168 10.92 0.34 7.89
N ASP A 169 10.51 1.48 8.47
CA ASP A 169 9.70 1.47 9.69
C ASP A 169 8.18 1.61 9.49
N GLU A 170 7.66 1.91 8.29
CA GLU A 170 6.19 1.99 8.07
C GLU A 170 5.53 0.63 7.77
N ALA A 171 6.31 -0.41 7.43
CA ALA A 171 5.77 -1.76 7.22
C ALA A 171 5.64 -2.57 8.53
N ALA A 172 6.24 -2.10 9.63
CA ALA A 172 6.17 -2.77 10.93
C ALA A 172 4.94 -2.33 11.77
N GLU A 173 4.22 -1.28 11.38
CA GLU A 173 3.07 -0.77 12.14
C GLU A 173 1.73 -1.44 11.80
N ILE A 174 1.67 -2.26 10.74
CA ILE A 174 0.43 -2.94 10.31
C ILE A 174 0.29 -4.35 10.91
N GLU A 175 1.35 -4.95 11.46
CA GLU A 175 1.25 -6.28 12.10
C GLU A 175 0.67 -6.25 13.53
N THR A 176 0.44 -5.08 14.13
CA THR A 176 -0.12 -4.95 15.49
C THR A 176 -1.66 -4.83 15.58
N ILE A 177 -2.41 -5.11 14.51
CA ILE A 177 -3.89 -5.03 14.50
C ILE A 177 -4.55 -6.40 14.21
N ILE A 178 -3.82 -7.52 14.31
CA ILE A 178 -4.39 -8.88 14.17
C ILE A 178 -4.01 -9.81 15.35
N GLU A 179 -4.10 -9.31 16.59
CA GLU A 179 -4.35 -10.12 17.79
C GLU A 179 -5.35 -9.40 18.69
#